data_AF-A0A453FF73-F1
#
_entry.id   AF-A0A453FF73-F1
#
_cell.length_a   1.000
_cell.length_b   1.000
_cell.length_c   1.000
_cell.angle_alpha   90.00
_cell.angle_beta   90.00
_cell.angle_gamma   90.00
#
_symmetry.space_group_name_H-M   'P 1'
#
loop_
_entity.id
_entity.type
_entity.pdbx_description
1 polymer ?
#
loop_
_entity_poly.entity_id
_entity_poly.type
_entity_poly.pdbx_seq_one_letter_code
_entity_poly.pdbx_strand_id
1 'polypeptide(L)'
;ITLPYDAPELSKATRSTAAIYLACGIDSSKASIFVQSHVRAHIELMWLLSSSTPIGWLNKMIQFKEKSRKAGNENVGVALLTYPVLMASDILLYQSDLVPVGEDQTQHLELTREISERVNNLYGGRKWKKLGGRGGSLFKVPEALIPPAGARVMSLTDGLSKMSKSAPSDLSRINLLDPKDVIVNKIKRCKTDSLPGLEFDNPERPECKNLLSVYQIITGKTKEEVVSECQDMNWGTFKATLTDALIDHLQPIQVRYEEIMSDPGYLDSILLDGAGKASEIADATLNNVYQAMGFLRR
;
A
#
# COMPACT_ATOMS: atom_id res chain seq x y z
N ILE A 1 7.94 -12.54 2.64
CA ILE A 1 7.52 -13.36 1.49
C ILE A 1 6.45 -14.34 1.93
N THR A 2 5.29 -14.36 1.27
CA THR A 2 4.13 -15.20 1.69
C THR A 2 3.54 -16.03 0.54
N LEU A 3 3.99 -15.80 -0.69
CA LEU A 3 3.59 -16.48 -1.91
C LEU A 3 4.83 -16.79 -2.75
N PRO A 4 4.74 -17.71 -3.73
CA PRO A 4 5.83 -17.96 -4.68
C PRO A 4 6.28 -16.69 -5.38
N TYR A 5 7.58 -16.55 -5.62
CA TYR A 5 8.20 -15.40 -6.26
C TYR A 5 9.44 -15.83 -7.04
N ASP A 6 9.86 -15.01 -8.00
CA ASP A 6 11.09 -15.19 -8.74
C ASP A 6 12.25 -14.46 -8.03
N ALA A 7 13.25 -15.23 -7.58
CA ALA A 7 14.34 -14.71 -6.74
C ALA A 7 15.22 -13.68 -7.47
N PRO A 8 15.68 -13.92 -8.71
CA PRO A 8 16.32 -12.91 -9.56
C PRO A 8 15.57 -11.58 -9.69
N GLU A 9 14.22 -11.60 -9.67
CA GLU A 9 13.41 -10.40 -9.91
C GLU A 9 13.08 -9.62 -8.64
N LEU A 10 13.12 -10.25 -7.46
CA LEU A 10 12.73 -9.60 -6.21
C LEU A 10 13.58 -8.34 -5.93
N SER A 11 14.90 -8.44 -6.05
CA SER A 11 15.80 -7.30 -5.78
C SER A 11 15.55 -6.14 -6.74
N LYS A 12 15.32 -6.44 -8.02
CA LYS A 12 14.99 -5.43 -9.04
C LYS A 12 13.65 -4.78 -8.74
N ALA A 13 12.63 -5.56 -8.41
CA ALA A 13 11.31 -5.07 -8.05
C ALA A 13 11.33 -4.19 -6.79
N THR A 14 12.16 -4.54 -5.78
CA THR A 14 12.36 -3.73 -4.58
C THR A 14 12.94 -2.36 -4.92
N ARG A 15 14.03 -2.31 -5.71
CA ARG A 15 14.64 -1.05 -6.15
C ARG A 15 13.69 -0.23 -7.01
N SER A 16 13.04 -0.86 -7.98
CA SER A 16 12.05 -0.21 -8.84
C SER A 16 10.91 0.41 -8.03
N THR A 17 10.38 -0.31 -7.02
CA THR A 17 9.33 0.22 -6.14
C THR A 17 9.82 1.44 -5.36
N ALA A 18 11.02 1.39 -4.78
CA ALA A 18 11.60 2.54 -4.07
C ALA A 18 11.82 3.75 -4.98
N ALA A 19 12.32 3.51 -6.20
CA ALA A 19 12.49 4.56 -7.21
C ALA A 19 11.15 5.19 -7.62
N ILE A 20 10.09 4.40 -7.77
CA ILE A 20 8.73 4.91 -8.03
C ILE A 20 8.26 5.84 -6.91
N TYR A 21 8.44 5.46 -5.64
CA TYR A 21 8.06 6.31 -4.50
C TYR A 21 8.78 7.67 -4.53
N LEU A 22 10.09 7.66 -4.79
CA LEU A 22 10.89 8.88 -4.93
C LEU A 22 10.45 9.71 -6.17
N ALA A 23 10.18 9.04 -7.29
CA ALA A 23 9.74 9.69 -8.52
C ALA A 23 8.34 10.33 -8.41
N CYS A 24 7.47 9.74 -7.59
CA CYS A 24 6.17 10.33 -7.22
C CYS A 24 6.28 11.46 -6.19
N GLY A 25 7.50 11.84 -5.77
CA GLY A 25 7.74 13.02 -4.94
C GLY A 25 7.86 12.77 -3.45
N ILE A 26 8.05 11.52 -2.99
CA ILE A 26 8.42 11.31 -1.57
C ILE A 26 9.79 11.92 -1.30
N ASP A 27 9.81 12.88 -0.39
CA ASP A 27 11.00 13.56 0.09
C ASP A 27 11.63 12.78 1.25
N SER A 28 12.79 12.15 0.99
CA SER A 28 13.53 11.34 1.97
C SER A 28 14.07 12.13 3.17
N SER A 29 14.10 13.47 3.08
CA SER A 29 14.42 14.33 4.22
C SER A 29 13.28 14.44 5.22
N LYS A 30 12.04 14.17 4.77
CA LYS A 30 10.81 14.26 5.59
C LYS A 30 10.23 12.90 5.96
N ALA A 31 10.42 11.89 5.09
CA ALA A 31 9.90 10.55 5.28
C ALA A 31 11.01 9.51 5.14
N SER A 32 10.99 8.48 6.00
CA SER A 32 11.93 7.37 5.88
C SER A 32 11.43 6.37 4.83
N ILE A 33 12.21 6.16 3.77
CA ILE A 33 11.99 5.10 2.79
C ILE A 33 13.02 4.01 3.05
N PHE A 34 12.57 2.79 3.34
CA PHE A 34 13.47 1.70 3.66
C PHE A 34 12.88 0.35 3.22
N VAL A 35 13.75 -0.65 3.10
CA VAL A 35 13.36 -2.02 2.81
C VAL A 35 13.13 -2.75 4.13
N GLN A 36 11.95 -3.35 4.31
CA GLN A 36 11.56 -4.06 5.54
C GLN A 36 12.63 -5.04 6.02
N SER A 37 13.23 -5.83 5.11
CA SER A 37 14.25 -6.83 5.44
C SER A 37 15.58 -6.25 5.94
N HIS A 38 15.81 -4.94 5.81
CA HIS A 38 16.99 -4.28 6.35
C HIS A 38 16.85 -3.93 7.83
N VAL A 39 15.65 -4.02 8.40
CA VAL A 39 15.36 -3.69 9.80
C VAL A 39 14.94 -4.98 10.54
N ARG A 40 15.87 -5.58 11.29
CA ARG A 40 15.66 -6.87 11.96
C ARG A 40 14.48 -6.89 12.94
N ALA A 41 14.20 -5.73 13.55
CA ALA A 41 13.20 -5.57 14.60
C ALA A 41 11.79 -6.03 14.15
N HIS A 42 11.49 -5.96 12.85
CA HIS A 42 10.23 -6.44 12.27
C HIS A 42 9.97 -7.91 12.61
N ILE A 43 10.96 -8.77 12.42
CA ILE A 43 10.83 -10.20 12.65
C ILE A 43 10.89 -10.52 14.16
N GLU A 44 11.75 -9.83 14.90
CA GLU A 44 11.86 -10.01 16.34
C GLU A 44 10.56 -9.64 17.06
N LEU A 45 9.98 -8.48 16.74
CA LEU A 45 8.69 -8.10 17.32
C LEU A 45 7.56 -9.00 16.81
N MET A 46 7.53 -9.40 15.54
CA MET A 46 6.54 -10.36 15.02
C MET A 46 6.52 -11.64 15.87
N TRP A 47 7.68 -12.17 16.23
CA TRP A 47 7.78 -13.36 17.09
C TRP A 47 7.16 -13.12 18.47
N LEU A 48 7.49 -11.99 19.10
CA LEU A 48 6.93 -11.62 20.41
C LEU A 48 5.41 -11.43 20.34
N LEU A 49 4.90 -10.73 19.32
CA LEU A 49 3.47 -10.53 19.10
C LEU A 49 2.73 -11.86 18.83
N SER A 50 3.38 -12.80 18.14
CA SER A 50 2.82 -14.13 17.86
C SER A 50 2.49 -14.87 19.15
N SER A 51 3.33 -14.76 20.19
CA SER A 51 3.06 -15.35 21.52
C SER A 51 1.80 -14.80 22.19
N SER A 52 1.38 -13.59 21.80
CA SER A 52 0.21 -12.90 22.33
C SER A 52 -1.00 -12.97 21.40
N THR A 53 -0.88 -13.58 20.22
CA THR A 53 -1.92 -13.64 19.18
C THR A 53 -2.56 -15.03 19.14
N PRO A 54 -3.83 -15.19 19.53
CA PRO A 54 -4.52 -16.47 19.42
C PRO A 54 -4.63 -16.94 17.97
N ILE A 55 -4.33 -18.21 17.69
CA ILE A 55 -4.44 -18.80 16.35
C ILE A 55 -5.86 -18.67 15.76
N GLY A 56 -6.88 -18.68 16.62
CA GLY A 56 -8.28 -18.50 16.22
C GLY A 56 -8.58 -17.13 15.61
N TRP A 57 -7.78 -16.09 15.91
CA TRP A 57 -7.91 -14.77 15.28
C TRP A 57 -7.41 -14.82 13.84
N LEU A 58 -6.27 -15.48 13.61
CA LEU A 58 -5.67 -15.64 12.28
C LEU A 58 -6.56 -16.49 11.35
N ASN A 59 -7.13 -17.59 11.87
CA ASN A 59 -8.02 -18.47 11.10
C ASN A 59 -9.34 -17.80 10.66
N LYS A 60 -9.72 -16.67 11.27
CA LYS A 60 -10.91 -15.90 10.89
C LYS A 60 -10.66 -14.91 9.75
N MET A 61 -9.40 -14.66 9.40
CA MET A 61 -9.03 -13.69 8.37
C MET A 61 -9.55 -14.11 6.99
N ILE A 62 -10.30 -13.22 6.34
CA ILE A 62 -10.92 -13.48 5.03
C ILE A 62 -9.83 -13.71 3.97
N GLN A 63 -8.80 -12.86 3.97
CA GLN A 63 -7.67 -12.96 3.05
C GLN A 63 -6.94 -14.31 3.16
N PHE A 64 -6.78 -14.85 4.37
CA PHE A 64 -6.19 -16.17 4.56
C PHE A 64 -7.09 -17.25 3.94
N LYS A 65 -8.40 -17.26 4.26
CA LYS A 65 -9.35 -18.24 3.72
C LYS A 65 -9.39 -18.23 2.19
N GLU A 66 -9.44 -17.05 1.58
CA GLU A 66 -9.52 -16.92 0.12
C GLU A 66 -8.24 -17.35 -0.58
N LYS A 67 -7.07 -16.90 -0.10
CA LYS A 67 -5.78 -17.25 -0.70
C LYS A 67 -5.41 -18.70 -0.44
N SER A 68 -5.76 -19.24 0.73
CA SER A 68 -5.57 -20.65 1.06
C SER A 68 -6.34 -21.57 0.11
N ARG A 69 -7.62 -21.25 -0.13
CA ARG A 69 -8.46 -21.98 -1.09
C ARG A 69 -7.88 -21.95 -2.51
N LYS A 70 -7.35 -20.80 -2.95
CA LYS A 70 -6.71 -20.67 -4.29
C LYS A 70 -5.41 -21.47 -4.40
N ALA A 71 -4.65 -21.61 -3.32
CA ALA A 71 -3.38 -22.32 -3.28
C ALA A 71 -3.51 -23.83 -2.97
N GLY A 72 -4.73 -24.34 -2.80
CA GLY A 72 -4.98 -25.77 -2.57
C GLY A 72 -4.90 -26.22 -1.11
N ASN A 73 -5.12 -25.32 -0.14
CA ASN A 73 -5.17 -25.52 1.32
C ASN A 73 -3.95 -26.18 1.98
N GLU A 74 -3.52 -27.37 1.55
CA GLU A 74 -2.41 -28.15 2.11
C GLU A 74 -1.04 -27.58 1.74
N ASN A 75 -0.92 -26.90 0.61
CA ASN A 75 0.33 -26.29 0.14
C ASN A 75 0.55 -24.85 0.64
N VAL A 76 -0.26 -24.40 1.61
CA VAL A 76 -0.24 -23.01 2.08
C VAL A 76 0.85 -22.83 3.12
N GLY A 77 1.82 -21.97 2.82
CA GLY A 77 2.89 -21.64 3.76
C GLY A 77 2.37 -20.96 5.03
N VAL A 78 2.98 -21.28 6.18
CA VAL A 78 2.67 -20.66 7.49
C VAL A 78 2.77 -19.13 7.45
N ALA A 79 3.66 -18.59 6.62
CA ALA A 79 3.80 -17.16 6.41
C ALA A 79 2.49 -16.51 5.92
N LEU A 80 1.66 -17.22 5.14
CA LEU A 80 0.37 -16.69 4.68
C LEU A 80 -0.67 -16.60 5.79
N LEU A 81 -0.58 -17.44 6.81
CA LEU A 81 -1.42 -17.34 8.01
C LEU A 81 -0.95 -16.22 8.94
N THR A 82 0.38 -16.04 9.04
CA THR A 82 1.01 -15.21 10.08
C THR A 82 1.42 -13.81 9.61
N TYR A 83 1.37 -13.50 8.31
CA TYR A 83 1.70 -12.15 7.82
C TYR A 83 0.86 -11.02 8.42
N PRO A 84 -0.40 -11.21 8.88
CA PRO A 84 -1.10 -10.14 9.58
C PRO A 84 -0.43 -9.75 10.90
N VAL A 85 0.29 -10.69 11.55
CA VAL A 85 1.09 -10.40 12.75
C VAL A 85 2.39 -9.68 12.38
N LEU A 86 2.98 -10.01 11.23
CA LEU A 86 4.11 -9.24 10.68
C LEU A 86 3.68 -7.81 10.35
N MET A 87 2.51 -7.61 9.74
CA MET A 87 1.94 -6.28 9.50
C MET A 87 1.71 -5.52 10.81
N ALA A 88 1.23 -6.18 11.87
CA ALA A 88 1.12 -5.55 13.19
C ALA A 88 2.50 -5.13 13.72
N SER A 89 3.52 -5.97 13.55
CA SER A 89 4.91 -5.62 13.88
C SER A 89 5.39 -4.38 13.13
N ASP A 90 5.15 -4.35 11.82
CA ASP A 90 5.55 -3.26 10.91
C ASP A 90 4.98 -1.91 11.36
N ILE A 91 3.77 -1.90 11.90
CA ILE A 91 3.08 -0.69 12.36
C ILE A 91 3.51 -0.31 13.79
N LEU A 92 3.51 -1.28 14.71
CA LEU A 92 3.68 -1.00 16.13
C LEU A 92 5.11 -0.63 16.52
N LEU A 93 6.12 -1.08 15.77
CA LEU A 93 7.53 -0.68 16.00
C LEU A 93 7.73 0.83 15.97
N TYR A 94 6.99 1.53 15.11
CA TYR A 94 7.15 2.96 14.89
C TYR A 94 6.17 3.82 15.69
N GLN A 95 5.40 3.20 16.60
CA GLN A 95 4.40 3.91 17.42
C GLN A 95 3.44 4.75 16.54
N SER A 96 3.04 4.20 15.39
CA SER A 96 2.23 4.90 14.38
C SER A 96 0.86 5.27 14.92
N ASP A 97 0.47 6.53 14.71
CA ASP A 97 -0.87 7.03 15.04
C ASP A 97 -1.88 6.65 13.94
N LEU A 98 -1.46 6.75 12.68
CA LEU A 98 -2.32 6.64 11.51
C LEU A 98 -1.70 5.70 10.48
N VAL A 99 -2.52 4.81 9.89
CA VAL A 99 -2.08 3.86 8.87
C VAL A 99 -3.00 3.96 7.65
N PRO A 100 -2.48 4.33 6.46
CA PRO A 100 -3.27 4.32 5.24
C PRO A 100 -3.51 2.87 4.81
N VAL A 101 -4.77 2.45 4.82
CA VAL A 101 -5.17 1.09 4.43
C VAL A 101 -6.29 1.13 3.40
N GLY A 102 -6.23 0.21 2.43
CA GLY A 102 -7.36 -0.05 1.54
C GLY A 102 -8.50 -0.76 2.27
N GLU A 103 -9.71 -0.68 1.73
CA GLU A 103 -10.90 -1.40 2.24
C GLU A 103 -10.64 -2.90 2.49
N ASP A 104 -9.78 -3.51 1.67
CA ASP A 104 -9.40 -4.92 1.74
C ASP A 104 -8.43 -5.28 2.88
N GLN A 105 -7.80 -4.28 3.53
CA GLN A 105 -6.83 -4.45 4.60
C GLN A 105 -7.35 -4.00 5.98
N THR A 106 -8.58 -3.48 6.06
CA THR A 106 -9.19 -3.02 7.32
C THR A 106 -9.21 -4.11 8.40
N GLN A 107 -9.43 -5.37 8.01
CA GLN A 107 -9.42 -6.49 8.96
C GLN A 107 -8.05 -6.72 9.61
N HIS A 108 -6.95 -6.50 8.87
CA HIS A 108 -5.60 -6.65 9.43
C HIS A 108 -5.22 -5.47 10.31
N LEU A 109 -5.70 -4.26 10.01
CA LEU A 109 -5.52 -3.11 10.89
C LEU A 109 -6.28 -3.31 12.20
N GLU A 110 -7.51 -3.85 12.15
CA GLU A 110 -8.26 -4.19 13.37
C GLU A 110 -7.54 -5.24 14.21
N LEU A 111 -7.00 -6.29 13.57
CA LEU A 111 -6.14 -7.26 14.27
C LEU A 111 -4.92 -6.59 14.93
N THR A 112 -4.29 -5.63 14.24
CA THR A 112 -3.16 -4.87 14.79
C THR A 112 -3.57 -4.11 16.05
N ARG A 113 -4.75 -3.49 16.04
CA ARG A 113 -5.33 -2.79 17.20
C ARG A 113 -5.57 -3.77 18.35
N GLU A 114 -6.27 -4.88 18.11
CA GLU A 114 -6.54 -5.91 19.12
C GLU A 114 -5.25 -6.48 19.74
N ILE A 115 -4.22 -6.76 18.92
CA ILE A 115 -2.91 -7.21 19.40
C ILE A 115 -2.25 -6.14 20.27
N SER A 116 -2.27 -4.88 19.83
CA SER A 116 -1.65 -3.77 20.57
C SER A 116 -2.29 -3.56 21.95
N GLU A 117 -3.62 -3.57 22.02
CA GLU A 117 -4.39 -3.44 23.27
C GLU A 117 -4.13 -4.61 24.20
N ARG A 118 -4.12 -5.83 23.65
CA ARG A 118 -3.84 -7.04 24.42
C ARG A 118 -2.44 -7.00 25.03
N VAL A 119 -1.41 -6.65 24.26
CA VAL A 119 -0.03 -6.55 24.75
C VAL A 119 0.11 -5.44 25.79
N ASN A 120 -0.54 -4.28 25.57
CA ASN A 120 -0.61 -3.20 26.54
C ASN A 120 -1.21 -3.65 27.88
N ASN A 121 -2.29 -4.43 27.86
CA ASN A 121 -2.95 -4.96 29.06
C ASN A 121 -2.11 -6.04 29.78
N LEU A 122 -1.47 -6.91 29.00
CA LEU A 122 -0.67 -8.02 29.55
C LEU A 122 0.61 -7.52 30.21
N TYR A 123 1.35 -6.64 29.54
CA TYR A 123 2.73 -6.31 29.88
C TYR A 123 2.95 -4.84 30.28
N GLY A 124 2.07 -3.93 29.86
CA GLY A 124 2.20 -2.50 30.17
C GLY A 124 1.88 -2.11 31.61
N GLY A 125 1.59 -0.83 31.80
CA GLY A 125 1.15 -0.24 33.05
C GLY A 125 2.16 -0.40 34.19
N ARG A 126 1.66 -0.77 35.38
CA ARG A 126 2.49 -0.95 36.57
C ARG A 126 3.45 -2.15 36.46
N LYS A 127 3.12 -3.16 35.65
CA LYS A 127 3.95 -4.37 35.50
C LYS A 127 5.28 -4.01 34.84
N TRP A 128 5.24 -3.32 33.70
CA TRP A 128 6.44 -2.81 33.05
C TRP A 128 7.24 -1.85 33.94
N LYS A 129 6.56 -0.95 34.68
CA LYS A 129 7.23 -0.03 35.60
C LYS A 129 8.05 -0.77 36.68
N LYS A 130 7.54 -1.88 37.22
CA LYS A 130 8.26 -2.71 38.20
C LYS A 130 9.52 -3.36 37.63
N LEU A 131 9.60 -3.55 36.32
CA LEU A 131 10.77 -4.08 35.61
C LEU A 131 11.74 -2.96 35.17
N GLY A 132 11.58 -1.74 35.69
CA GLY A 132 12.40 -0.58 35.36
C GLY A 132 12.01 0.13 34.07
N GLY A 133 10.82 -0.16 33.52
CA GLY A 133 10.28 0.56 32.37
C GLY A 133 9.62 1.88 32.74
N ARG A 134 9.23 2.67 31.73
CA ARG A 134 8.50 3.94 31.96
C ARG A 134 7.07 3.74 32.50
N GLY A 135 6.49 2.54 32.32
CA GLY A 135 5.08 2.26 32.60
C GLY A 135 4.13 2.79 31.51
N GLY A 136 2.83 2.64 31.72
CA GLY A 136 1.82 2.99 30.71
C GLY A 136 1.76 2.00 29.55
N SER A 137 1.23 2.42 28.40
CA SER A 137 1.15 1.57 27.21
C SER A 137 2.52 1.37 26.56
N LEU A 138 2.73 0.15 26.03
CA LEU A 138 3.88 -0.21 25.19
C LEU A 138 3.71 0.33 23.77
N PHE A 139 2.49 0.24 23.25
CA PHE A 139 2.15 0.67 21.91
C PHE A 139 1.04 1.71 21.91
N LYS A 140 1.12 2.65 20.96
CA LYS A 140 -0.07 3.36 20.49
C LYS A 140 -1.00 2.39 19.75
N VAL A 141 -2.30 2.66 19.80
CA VAL A 141 -3.31 1.90 19.06
C VAL A 141 -3.54 2.65 17.74
N PRO A 142 -3.12 2.12 16.58
CA PRO A 142 -3.16 2.85 15.31
C PRO A 142 -4.60 3.00 14.80
N GLU A 143 -4.89 4.12 14.15
CA GLU A 143 -6.17 4.38 13.48
C GLU A 143 -6.04 4.32 11.95
N ALA A 144 -7.16 4.05 11.28
CA ALA A 144 -7.19 4.02 9.82
C ALA A 144 -7.11 5.46 9.29
N LEU A 145 -6.10 5.74 8.46
CA LEU A 145 -6.08 6.94 7.64
C LEU A 145 -6.87 6.67 6.37
N ILE A 146 -8.12 7.13 6.34
CA ILE A 146 -8.94 7.11 5.13
C ILE A 146 -8.60 8.40 4.37
N PRO A 147 -7.92 8.33 3.20
CA PRO A 147 -7.64 9.53 2.42
C PRO A 147 -8.97 10.22 2.06
N PRO A 148 -9.07 11.55 2.15
CA PRO A 148 -10.28 12.28 1.80
C PRO A 148 -10.64 11.96 0.35
N ALA A 149 -11.75 11.24 0.14
CA ALA A 149 -12.25 10.68 -1.12
C ALA A 149 -11.30 10.87 -2.32
N GLY A 150 -10.10 10.31 -2.22
CA GLY A 150 -9.16 10.26 -3.33
C GLY A 150 -9.79 9.34 -4.36
N ALA A 151 -9.79 9.78 -5.61
CA ALA A 151 -10.57 9.13 -6.65
C ALA A 151 -10.34 7.62 -6.68
N ARG A 152 -11.40 6.90 -6.35
CA ARG A 152 -11.45 5.46 -6.48
C ARG A 152 -11.39 5.14 -7.97
N VAL A 153 -10.18 4.91 -8.48
CA VAL A 153 -9.97 4.57 -9.89
C VAL A 153 -10.41 3.12 -10.12
N MET A 154 -11.35 2.97 -11.05
CA MET A 154 -11.95 1.69 -11.40
C MET A 154 -11.23 1.06 -12.59
N SER A 155 -11.43 -0.25 -12.75
CA SER A 155 -10.89 -1.03 -13.85
C SER A 155 -11.33 -0.46 -15.20
N LEU A 156 -10.40 -0.40 -16.16
CA LEU A 156 -10.68 0.04 -17.52
C LEU A 156 -11.60 -0.91 -18.29
N THR A 157 -11.79 -2.15 -17.81
CA THR A 157 -12.67 -3.15 -18.44
C THR A 157 -13.94 -3.41 -17.65
N ASP A 158 -14.07 -2.85 -16.44
CA ASP A 158 -15.23 -3.01 -15.58
C ASP A 158 -15.33 -1.82 -14.59
N GLY A 159 -16.25 -0.88 -14.86
CA GLY A 159 -16.42 0.33 -14.05
C GLY A 159 -16.90 0.09 -12.62
N LEU A 160 -17.35 -1.13 -12.27
CA LEU A 160 -17.79 -1.48 -10.92
C LEU A 160 -16.69 -2.12 -10.07
N SER A 161 -15.61 -2.60 -10.70
CA SER A 161 -14.48 -3.22 -10.02
C SER A 161 -13.35 -2.21 -9.84
N LYS A 162 -12.79 -2.12 -8.62
CA LYS A 162 -11.62 -1.28 -8.35
C LYS A 162 -10.43 -1.75 -9.19
N MET A 163 -9.64 -0.81 -9.72
CA MET A 163 -8.41 -1.16 -10.43
C MET A 163 -7.46 -1.91 -9.49
N SER A 164 -6.90 -3.03 -9.97
CA SER A 164 -6.03 -3.91 -9.16
C SER A 164 -4.78 -4.33 -9.91
N LYS A 165 -3.64 -4.24 -9.23
CA LYS A 165 -2.33 -4.75 -9.70
C LYS A 165 -2.35 -6.26 -9.95
N SER A 166 -3.23 -7.00 -9.28
CA SER A 166 -3.32 -8.46 -9.39
C SER A 166 -4.45 -8.92 -10.31
N ALA A 167 -5.14 -8.01 -11.02
CA ALA A 167 -6.15 -8.40 -12.00
C ALA A 167 -5.49 -9.23 -13.13
N PRO A 168 -6.10 -10.34 -13.60
CA PRO A 168 -5.50 -11.19 -14.62
C PRO A 168 -5.24 -10.48 -15.95
N SER A 169 -6.15 -9.57 -16.33
CA SER A 169 -6.02 -8.79 -17.56
C SER A 169 -5.23 -7.52 -17.30
N ASP A 170 -4.10 -7.34 -17.97
CA ASP A 170 -3.33 -6.08 -17.88
C ASP A 170 -4.07 -4.89 -18.52
N LEU A 171 -5.00 -5.16 -19.45
CA LEU A 171 -5.87 -4.14 -20.05
C LEU A 171 -6.82 -3.49 -19.05
N SER A 172 -6.99 -4.06 -17.85
CA SER A 172 -7.88 -3.52 -16.82
C SER A 172 -7.25 -2.35 -16.04
N ARG A 173 -5.97 -2.04 -16.24
CA ARG A 173 -5.21 -1.08 -15.42
C ARG A 173 -4.19 -0.28 -16.23
N ILE A 174 -3.87 0.92 -15.78
CA ILE A 174 -2.68 1.67 -16.20
C ILE A 174 -1.61 1.52 -15.11
N ASN A 175 -0.40 1.09 -15.48
CA ASN A 175 0.74 1.09 -14.57
C ASN A 175 1.50 2.41 -14.72
N LEU A 176 2.14 2.89 -13.65
CA LEU A 176 2.88 4.17 -13.66
C LEU A 176 4.02 4.21 -14.69
N LEU A 177 4.61 3.04 -14.98
CA LEU A 177 5.71 2.87 -15.92
C LEU A 177 5.26 2.31 -17.27
N ASP A 178 3.95 2.29 -17.57
CA ASP A 178 3.48 1.87 -18.89
C ASP A 178 4.04 2.84 -19.96
N PRO A 179 4.65 2.33 -21.04
CA PRO A 179 5.05 3.14 -22.18
C PRO A 179 3.85 3.81 -22.88
N LYS A 180 4.13 4.90 -23.61
CA LYS A 180 3.10 5.71 -24.28
C LYS A 180 2.17 4.87 -25.18
N ASP A 181 2.73 3.98 -26.00
CA ASP A 181 1.98 3.10 -26.89
C ASP A 181 1.09 2.09 -26.15
N VAL A 182 1.55 1.61 -24.98
CA VAL A 182 0.76 0.74 -24.11
C VAL A 182 -0.42 1.49 -23.51
N ILE A 183 -0.21 2.72 -23.01
CA ILE A 183 -1.28 3.58 -22.49
C ILE A 183 -2.32 3.85 -23.59
N VAL A 184 -1.88 4.24 -24.79
CA VAL A 184 -2.74 4.48 -25.96
C VAL A 184 -3.60 3.24 -26.25
N ASN A 185 -2.99 2.05 -26.32
CA ASN A 185 -3.73 0.82 -26.61
C ASN A 185 -4.74 0.46 -25.51
N LYS A 186 -4.37 0.64 -24.23
CA LYS A 186 -5.25 0.37 -23.09
C LYS A 186 -6.46 1.30 -23.05
N ILE A 187 -6.26 2.60 -23.23
CA ILE A 187 -7.37 3.58 -23.27
C ILE A 187 -8.24 3.37 -24.52
N LYS A 188 -7.64 3.10 -25.69
CA LYS A 188 -8.40 2.77 -26.90
C LYS A 188 -9.35 1.58 -26.66
N ARG A 189 -8.90 0.55 -25.94
CA ARG A 189 -9.66 -0.68 -25.64
C ARG A 189 -10.52 -0.61 -24.37
N CYS A 190 -10.47 0.48 -23.60
CA CYS A 190 -11.25 0.56 -22.36
C CYS A 190 -12.75 0.48 -22.66
N LYS A 191 -13.49 -0.12 -21.74
CA LYS A 191 -14.95 -0.28 -21.82
C LYS A 191 -15.60 1.09 -21.69
N THR A 192 -16.56 1.36 -22.57
CA THR A 192 -17.42 2.55 -22.56
C THR A 192 -18.84 2.13 -22.92
N ASP A 193 -19.81 2.98 -22.62
CA ASP A 193 -21.20 2.79 -23.05
C ASP A 193 -21.44 3.28 -24.49
N SER A 194 -22.63 3.03 -25.01
CA SER A 194 -23.09 3.49 -26.33
C SER A 194 -23.94 4.76 -26.27
N LEU A 195 -24.05 5.40 -25.10
CA LEU A 195 -24.90 6.57 -24.91
C LEU A 195 -24.17 7.84 -25.37
N PRO A 196 -24.89 8.80 -25.98
CA PRO A 196 -24.30 10.08 -26.36
C PRO A 196 -23.96 10.93 -25.11
N GLY A 197 -22.95 11.79 -25.25
CA GLY A 197 -22.50 12.70 -24.19
C GLY A 197 -21.72 12.02 -23.08
N LEU A 198 -21.08 12.83 -22.23
CA LEU A 198 -20.24 12.39 -21.11
C LEU A 198 -20.75 13.03 -19.81
N GLU A 199 -20.99 12.22 -18.79
CA GLU A 199 -21.59 12.67 -17.53
C GLU A 199 -20.99 11.98 -16.30
N PHE A 200 -20.80 12.73 -15.21
CA PHE A 200 -20.22 12.22 -13.97
C PHE A 200 -21.20 11.46 -13.08
N ASP A 201 -22.46 11.92 -13.01
CA ASP A 201 -23.36 11.57 -11.91
C ASP A 201 -24.45 10.56 -12.29
N ASN A 202 -24.34 9.95 -13.47
CA ASN A 202 -25.25 8.87 -13.85
C ASN A 202 -24.76 7.53 -13.28
N PRO A 203 -25.43 6.96 -12.26
CA PRO A 203 -25.01 5.70 -11.65
C PRO A 203 -25.08 4.51 -12.63
N GLU A 204 -25.87 4.60 -13.69
CA GLU A 204 -25.97 3.59 -14.74
C GLU A 204 -24.80 3.63 -15.74
N ARG A 205 -23.89 4.62 -15.61
CA ARG A 205 -22.72 4.80 -16.49
C ARG A 205 -21.40 4.81 -15.68
N PRO A 206 -21.08 3.72 -14.97
CA PRO A 206 -19.92 3.68 -14.09
C PRO A 206 -18.60 3.87 -14.85
N GLU A 207 -18.48 3.40 -16.09
CA GLU A 207 -17.31 3.64 -16.93
C GLU A 207 -17.13 5.13 -17.29
N CYS A 208 -18.23 5.86 -17.53
CA CYS A 208 -18.19 7.29 -17.83
C CYS A 208 -17.72 8.10 -16.64
N LYS A 209 -18.35 7.86 -15.48
CA LYS A 209 -17.90 8.44 -14.22
C LYS A 209 -16.42 8.14 -13.98
N ASN A 210 -15.97 6.89 -14.18
CA ASN A 210 -14.59 6.50 -13.94
C ASN A 210 -13.61 7.28 -14.81
N LEU A 211 -13.80 7.27 -16.14
CA LEU A 211 -12.86 7.90 -17.06
C LEU A 211 -12.83 9.44 -16.91
N LEU A 212 -13.98 10.07 -16.67
CA LEU A 212 -14.05 11.50 -16.35
C LEU A 212 -13.37 11.83 -15.02
N SER A 213 -13.53 10.96 -14.01
CA SER A 213 -12.83 11.10 -12.72
C SER A 213 -11.32 10.97 -12.90
N VAL A 214 -10.85 10.02 -13.72
CA VAL A 214 -9.42 9.89 -14.05
C VAL A 214 -8.91 11.18 -14.68
N TYR A 215 -9.62 11.70 -15.68
CA TYR A 215 -9.26 12.96 -16.35
C TYR A 215 -9.17 14.14 -15.37
N GLN A 216 -10.14 14.25 -14.45
CA GLN A 216 -10.18 15.29 -13.42
C GLN A 216 -8.93 15.26 -12.54
N ILE A 217 -8.54 14.08 -12.03
CA ILE A 217 -7.40 13.96 -11.09
C ILE A 217 -6.09 14.33 -11.76
N ILE A 218 -5.85 13.81 -12.97
CA ILE A 218 -4.55 13.93 -13.63
C ILE A 218 -4.31 15.34 -14.18
N THR A 219 -5.40 16.04 -14.53
CA THR A 219 -5.35 17.43 -14.98
C THR A 219 -5.45 18.44 -13.83
N GLY A 220 -5.92 18.01 -12.65
CA GLY A 220 -6.17 18.89 -11.51
C GLY A 220 -7.36 19.84 -11.68
N LYS A 221 -8.16 19.66 -12.75
CA LYS A 221 -9.34 20.49 -13.05
C LYS A 221 -10.48 20.21 -12.09
N THR A 222 -11.37 21.19 -11.92
CA THR A 222 -12.62 20.97 -11.18
C THR A 222 -13.59 20.12 -11.99
N LYS A 223 -14.62 19.59 -11.32
CA LYS A 223 -15.67 18.83 -11.99
C LYS A 223 -16.37 19.67 -13.06
N GLU A 224 -16.63 20.95 -12.77
CA GLU A 224 -17.31 21.89 -13.65
C GLU A 224 -16.48 22.17 -14.91
N GLU A 225 -15.16 22.35 -14.76
CA GLU A 225 -14.23 22.53 -15.87
C GLU A 225 -14.22 21.30 -16.79
N VAL A 226 -14.15 20.09 -16.21
CA VAL A 226 -14.18 18.84 -16.98
C VAL A 226 -15.50 18.68 -17.73
N VAL A 227 -16.64 18.96 -17.09
CA VAL A 227 -17.96 18.90 -17.75
C VAL A 227 -18.01 19.87 -18.92
N SER A 228 -17.59 21.13 -18.72
CA SER A 228 -17.61 22.15 -19.76
C SER A 228 -16.71 21.80 -20.95
N GLU A 229 -15.54 21.22 -20.70
CA GLU A 229 -14.59 20.83 -21.74
C GLU A 229 -15.06 19.60 -22.52
N CYS A 230 -15.69 18.64 -21.83
CA CYS A 230 -16.07 17.35 -22.42
C CYS A 230 -17.49 17.35 -22.99
N GLN A 231 -18.28 18.42 -22.81
CA GLN A 231 -19.71 18.47 -23.13
C GLN A 231 -20.03 18.04 -24.56
N ASP A 232 -19.25 18.52 -25.54
CA ASP A 232 -19.46 18.26 -26.97
C ASP A 232 -18.61 17.09 -27.50
N MET A 233 -17.88 16.39 -26.63
CA MET A 233 -17.02 15.28 -27.03
C MET A 233 -17.81 13.98 -27.18
N ASN A 234 -17.46 13.20 -28.20
CA ASN A 234 -17.78 11.77 -28.26
C ASN A 234 -16.67 10.93 -27.62
N TRP A 235 -16.91 9.63 -27.44
CA TRP A 235 -15.94 8.71 -26.86
C TRP A 235 -14.59 8.65 -27.59
N GLY A 236 -14.58 8.79 -28.92
CA GLY A 236 -13.35 8.77 -29.70
C GLY A 236 -12.46 9.97 -29.37
N THR A 237 -13.04 11.17 -29.41
CA THR A 237 -12.35 12.41 -29.06
C THR A 237 -11.90 12.40 -27.60
N PHE A 238 -12.80 12.06 -26.67
CA PHE A 238 -12.48 12.06 -25.26
C PHE A 238 -11.40 11.04 -24.87
N LYS A 239 -11.41 9.83 -25.45
CA LYS A 239 -10.34 8.84 -25.21
C LYS A 239 -8.99 9.34 -25.70
N ALA A 240 -8.94 10.09 -26.80
CA ALA A 240 -7.69 10.72 -27.25
C ALA A 240 -7.22 11.77 -26.23
N THR A 241 -8.11 12.69 -25.83
CA THR A 241 -7.82 13.73 -24.82
C THR A 241 -7.35 13.13 -23.49
N LEU A 242 -8.02 12.08 -23.00
CA LEU A 242 -7.64 11.37 -21.78
C LEU A 242 -6.27 10.69 -21.92
N THR A 243 -5.98 10.12 -23.09
CA THR A 243 -4.69 9.47 -23.36
C THR A 243 -3.55 10.47 -23.29
N ASP A 244 -3.70 11.63 -23.93
CA ASP A 244 -2.69 12.68 -23.92
C ASP A 244 -2.46 13.21 -22.51
N ALA A 245 -3.53 13.51 -21.77
CA ALA A 245 -3.42 13.95 -20.38
C ALA A 245 -2.79 12.90 -19.45
N LEU A 246 -3.05 11.61 -19.66
CA LEU A 246 -2.39 10.53 -18.91
C LEU A 246 -0.90 10.47 -19.19
N ILE A 247 -0.51 10.57 -20.46
CA ILE A 247 0.90 10.57 -20.86
C ILE A 247 1.62 11.79 -20.27
N ASP A 248 1.03 12.98 -20.38
CA ASP A 248 1.61 14.21 -19.86
C ASP A 248 1.75 14.17 -18.33
N HIS A 249 0.80 13.57 -17.63
CA HIS A 249 0.86 13.40 -16.18
C HIS A 249 1.93 12.39 -15.75
N LEU A 250 2.04 11.25 -16.45
CA LEU A 250 2.97 10.18 -16.08
C LEU A 250 4.41 10.43 -16.54
N GLN A 251 4.61 11.17 -17.63
CA GLN A 251 5.94 11.39 -18.21
C GLN A 251 6.96 11.97 -17.22
N PRO A 252 6.66 13.01 -16.41
CA PRO A 252 7.61 13.51 -15.41
C PRO A 252 8.02 12.46 -14.37
N ILE A 253 7.07 11.61 -13.95
CA ILE A 253 7.33 10.51 -13.01
C ILE A 253 8.24 9.47 -13.67
N GLN A 254 7.98 9.12 -14.92
CA GLN A 254 8.77 8.14 -15.68
C GLN A 254 10.20 8.64 -15.91
N VAL A 255 10.37 9.91 -16.29
CA VAL A 255 11.71 10.52 -16.44
C VAL A 255 12.46 10.48 -15.12
N ARG A 256 11.82 10.91 -14.02
CA ARG A 256 12.45 10.91 -12.69
C ARG A 256 12.79 9.50 -12.22
N TYR A 257 11.94 8.53 -12.51
CA TYR A 257 12.20 7.12 -12.22
C TYR A 257 13.46 6.62 -12.95
N GLU A 258 13.59 6.88 -14.25
CA GLU A 258 14.75 6.47 -15.04
C GLU A 258 16.04 7.15 -14.55
N GLU A 259 15.99 8.44 -14.19
CA GLU A 259 17.12 9.15 -13.56
C GLU A 259 17.59 8.43 -12.28
N ILE A 260 16.67 8.09 -11.39
CA ILE A 260 16.99 7.40 -10.12
C ILE A 260 17.53 6.01 -10.38
N MET A 261 16.92 5.26 -11.30
CA MET A 261 17.35 3.90 -11.63
C MET A 261 18.70 3.87 -12.35
N SER A 262 19.08 4.95 -13.04
CA SER A 262 20.39 5.11 -13.67
C SER A 262 21.54 5.36 -12.68
N ASP A 263 21.22 5.74 -11.43
CA ASP A 263 22.17 5.88 -10.32
C ASP A 263 21.82 4.93 -9.14
N PRO A 264 22.21 3.65 -9.23
CA PRO A 264 21.99 2.69 -8.15
C PRO A 264 22.66 3.11 -6.83
N GLY A 265 23.78 3.84 -6.88
CA GLY A 265 24.50 4.28 -5.69
C GLY A 265 23.70 5.30 -4.90
N TYR A 266 23.06 6.26 -5.59
CA TYR A 266 22.12 7.20 -4.97
C TYR A 266 20.94 6.46 -4.31
N LEU A 267 20.27 5.56 -5.02
CA LEU A 267 19.12 4.84 -4.47
C LEU A 267 19.49 3.97 -3.25
N ASP A 268 20.59 3.22 -3.35
CA ASP A 268 21.06 2.37 -2.25
C ASP A 268 21.45 3.22 -1.03
N SER A 269 22.01 4.43 -1.23
CA SER A 269 22.32 5.36 -0.13
C SER A 269 21.07 5.87 0.60
N ILE A 270 20.00 6.20 -0.14
CA ILE A 270 18.71 6.62 0.41
C ILE A 270 18.09 5.49 1.24
N LEU A 271 18.09 4.26 0.71
CA LEU A 271 17.54 3.09 1.41
C LEU A 271 18.34 2.73 2.66
N LEU A 272 19.67 2.93 2.64
CA LEU A 272 20.53 2.71 3.79
C LEU A 272 20.26 3.74 4.89
N ASP A 273 20.18 5.03 4.55
CA ASP A 273 19.85 6.11 5.49
C ASP A 273 18.46 5.91 6.10
N GLY A 274 17.45 5.62 5.26
CA GLY A 274 16.10 5.32 5.73
C GLY A 274 16.04 4.11 6.65
N ALA A 275 16.79 3.04 6.36
CA ALA A 275 16.87 1.87 7.22
C ALA A 275 17.57 2.18 8.56
N GLY A 276 18.58 3.05 8.57
CA GLY A 276 19.23 3.54 9.78
C GLY A 276 18.26 4.27 10.71
N LYS A 277 17.55 5.27 10.18
CA LYS A 277 16.52 6.04 10.92
C LYS A 277 15.40 5.13 11.43
N ALA A 278 14.92 4.23 10.58
CA ALA A 278 13.90 3.26 10.96
C ALA A 278 14.39 2.31 12.07
N SER A 279 15.63 1.83 11.99
CA SER A 279 16.19 0.92 12.99
C SER A 279 16.30 1.58 14.36
N GLU A 280 16.69 2.85 14.44
CA GLU A 280 16.77 3.59 15.70
C GLU A 280 15.43 3.60 16.47
N ILE A 281 14.35 3.95 15.76
CA ILE A 281 13.00 3.99 16.35
C ILE A 281 12.51 2.58 16.69
N ALA A 282 12.70 1.64 15.77
CA ALA A 282 12.24 0.26 15.92
C ALA A 282 12.94 -0.46 17.08
N ASP A 283 14.28 -0.32 17.19
CA ASP A 283 15.07 -0.94 18.25
C ASP A 283 14.70 -0.36 19.62
N ALA A 284 14.38 0.94 19.71
CA ALA A 284 13.89 1.54 20.95
C ALA A 284 12.55 0.92 21.40
N THR A 285 11.60 0.77 20.48
CA THR A 285 10.32 0.09 20.77
C THR A 285 10.53 -1.37 21.14
N LEU A 286 11.33 -2.10 20.38
CA LEU A 286 11.61 -3.52 20.61
C LEU A 286 12.25 -3.75 21.99
N ASN A 287 13.21 -2.91 22.39
CA ASN A 287 13.84 -2.98 23.70
C ASN A 287 12.84 -2.75 24.86
N ASN A 288 11.87 -1.87 24.66
CA ASN A 288 10.78 -1.67 25.63
C ASN A 288 9.92 -2.92 25.77
N VAL A 289 9.61 -3.58 24.66
CA VAL A 289 8.84 -4.83 24.64
C VAL A 289 9.62 -5.95 25.30
N TYR A 290 10.91 -6.12 24.97
CA TYR A 290 11.79 -7.11 25.63
C TYR A 290 11.81 -6.93 27.16
N GLN A 291 11.98 -5.69 27.63
CA GLN A 291 11.96 -5.38 29.06
C GLN A 291 10.59 -5.68 29.68
N ALA A 292 9.49 -5.27 29.05
CA ALA A 292 8.16 -5.44 29.61
C ALA A 292 7.70 -6.90 29.66
N MET A 293 8.19 -7.72 28.73
CA MET A 293 7.99 -9.17 28.73
C MET A 293 8.97 -9.90 29.66
N GLY A 294 9.92 -9.19 30.29
CA GLY A 294 10.84 -9.74 31.29
C GLY A 294 12.00 -10.54 30.71
N PHE A 295 12.36 -10.34 29.44
CA PHE A 295 13.54 -10.97 28.86
C PHE A 295 14.83 -10.42 29.49
N LEU A 296 15.81 -11.31 29.67
CA LEU A 296 17.15 -10.90 30.10
C LEU A 296 17.78 -10.01 29.03
N ARG A 297 18.29 -8.84 29.43
CA ARG A 297 18.94 -7.91 28.51
C ARG A 297 20.31 -8.44 28.10
N ARG A 298 20.63 -8.25 26.82
CA ARG A 298 21.97 -8.47 26.27
C ARG A 298 22.93 -7.38 26.72
#